data_AF-A0A0M0BKG6-F1
#
_entry.id   AF-A0A0M0BKG6-F1
#
_cell.length_a   1.000
_cell.length_b   1.000
_cell.length_c   1.000
_cell.angle_alpha   90.00
_cell.angle_beta   90.00
_cell.angle_gamma   90.00
#
_symmetry.space_group_name_H-M   'P 1'
#
loop_
_entity.id
_entity.type
_entity.pdbx_description
1 polymer ?
#
loop_
_entity_poly.entity_id
_entity_poly.type
_entity_poly.pdbx_seq_one_letter_code
_entity_poly.pdbx_strand_id
1 'polypeptide(L)'
;MLYRARVHDFIGLLRGRTVLSDDLSTNSLWPILVETVHSLILYTHHKAYVRDVTLHEKPDISPHDLAMSLNISLGEAMVILNELKGGESE
;
A
#
# COMPACT_ATOMS: atom_id res chain seq x y z
N MET A 1 27.55 -8.73 -36.55
CA MET A 1 27.17 -9.94 -35.81
C MET A 1 27.03 -9.56 -34.33
N LEU A 2 25.76 -9.40 -33.90
CA LEU A 2 25.16 -9.39 -32.54
C LEU A 2 25.94 -8.74 -31.37
N TYR A 3 25.65 -7.49 -30.99
CA TYR A 3 24.62 -7.01 -30.02
C TYR A 3 24.90 -7.37 -28.53
N ARG A 4 25.55 -6.42 -27.83
CA ARG A 4 25.06 -5.78 -26.59
C ARG A 4 24.21 -6.65 -25.64
N ALA A 5 24.83 -7.45 -24.78
CA ALA A 5 24.13 -8.09 -23.65
C ALA A 5 25.08 -8.44 -22.50
N ARG A 6 24.90 -7.74 -21.36
CA ARG A 6 25.22 -8.10 -19.95
C ARG A 6 25.75 -6.92 -19.14
N VAL A 7 24.97 -5.85 -19.07
CA VAL A 7 25.04 -4.92 -17.92
C VAL A 7 23.68 -4.88 -17.19
N HIS A 8 22.71 -5.69 -17.60
CA HIS A 8 21.38 -5.74 -16.99
C HIS A 8 21.22 -6.81 -15.90
N ASP A 9 22.17 -7.73 -15.75
CA ASP A 9 22.06 -8.83 -14.78
C ASP A 9 22.67 -8.53 -13.40
N PHE A 10 23.34 -7.38 -13.21
CA PHE A 10 24.04 -7.09 -11.96
C PHE A 10 23.22 -6.25 -10.97
N ILE A 11 22.21 -5.51 -11.44
CA ILE A 11 21.36 -4.66 -10.58
C ILE A 11 20.26 -5.47 -9.87
N GLY A 12 20.00 -6.71 -10.31
CA GLY A 12 19.04 -7.61 -9.66
C GLY A 12 19.53 -8.24 -8.35
N LEU A 13 20.85 -8.30 -8.12
CA LEU A 13 21.43 -9.10 -7.03
C LEU A 13 21.64 -8.32 -5.71
N LEU A 14 21.59 -6.98 -5.74
CA LEU A 14 21.80 -6.12 -4.55
C LEU A 14 20.51 -5.52 -3.99
N ARG A 15 19.34 -5.88 -4.54
CA ARG A 15 18.06 -5.60 -3.90
C ARG A 15 17.61 -6.83 -3.14
N GLY A 16 18.33 -7.14 -2.07
CA GLY A 16 17.77 -7.86 -0.93
C GLY A 16 16.62 -7.02 -0.36
N ARG A 17 15.47 -7.06 -1.02
CA ARG A 17 14.22 -6.50 -0.53
C ARG A 17 13.35 -7.69 -0.19
N THR A 18 13.51 -8.12 1.06
CA THR A 18 12.51 -8.75 1.90
C THR A 18 11.33 -9.31 1.12
N VAL A 19 11.29 -10.64 1.05
CA VAL A 19 10.07 -11.42 0.85
C VAL A 19 9.06 -10.94 1.91
N LEU A 20 8.31 -9.88 1.59
CA LEU A 20 6.95 -9.69 2.08
C LEU A 20 6.04 -10.21 0.97
N SER A 21 6.25 -11.47 0.62
CA SER A 21 5.32 -12.27 -0.16
C SER A 21 4.35 -12.95 0.80
N ASP A 22 3.86 -12.22 1.80
CA ASP A 22 2.84 -12.71 2.70
C ASP A 22 1.61 -11.89 2.40
N ASP A 23 0.68 -12.54 1.71
CA ASP A 23 -0.72 -12.15 1.65
C ASP A 23 -1.12 -11.50 2.99
N LEU A 24 -1.38 -10.18 3.00
CA LEU A 24 -1.70 -9.44 4.22
C LEU A 24 -2.88 -10.09 4.96
N SER A 25 -3.76 -10.80 4.23
CA SER A 25 -4.89 -11.55 4.79
C SER A 25 -4.48 -12.81 5.56
N THR A 26 -3.27 -13.34 5.35
CA THR A 26 -2.69 -14.46 6.10
C THR A 26 -1.97 -14.04 7.38
N ASN A 27 -1.75 -12.73 7.57
CA ASN A 27 -1.08 -12.20 8.75
C ASN A 27 -2.07 -12.02 9.91
N SER A 28 -1.83 -12.74 11.01
CA SER A 28 -2.65 -12.64 12.24
C SER A 28 -2.80 -11.23 12.83
N LEU A 29 -1.90 -10.30 12.49
CA LEU A 29 -1.94 -8.91 12.96
C LEU A 29 -2.85 -8.01 12.10
N TRP A 30 -3.21 -8.44 10.89
CA TRP A 30 -4.02 -7.64 9.98
C TRP A 30 -5.40 -7.30 10.55
N PRO A 31 -6.18 -8.25 11.12
CA PRO A 31 -7.47 -7.93 11.73
C PRO A 31 -7.35 -6.90 12.86
N ILE A 32 -6.30 -7.00 13.69
CA ILE A 32 -6.04 -6.06 14.79
C ILE A 32 -5.74 -4.67 14.25
N LEU A 33 -4.97 -4.58 13.16
CA LEU A 33 -4.67 -3.31 12.50
C LEU A 33 -5.95 -2.68 11.94
N VAL A 34 -6.78 -3.46 11.25
CA VAL A 34 -8.06 -3.00 10.68
C VAL A 34 -8.97 -2.49 11.79
N GLU A 35 -9.17 -3.27 12.87
CA GLU A 35 -9.94 -2.87 14.04
C GLU A 35 -9.43 -1.56 14.64
N THR A 36 -8.12 -1.46 14.83
CA THR A 36 -7.48 -0.26 15.40
C THR A 36 -7.72 0.96 14.51
N VAL A 37 -7.55 0.82 13.20
CA VAL A 37 -7.73 1.92 12.24
C VAL A 37 -9.20 2.34 12.13
N HIS A 38 -10.14 1.39 12.12
CA HIS A 38 -11.57 1.69 12.09
C HIS A 38 -12.06 2.41 13.35
N SER A 39 -11.35 2.25 14.48
CA SER A 39 -11.65 3.01 15.70
C SER A 39 -11.28 4.49 15.62
N LEU A 40 -10.50 4.92 14.62
CA LEU A 40 -10.09 6.31 14.46
C LEU A 40 -11.28 7.17 13.97
N ILE A 41 -11.56 8.25 14.71
CA ILE A 41 -12.68 9.17 14.44
C ILE A 41 -12.66 9.70 12.99
N LEU A 42 -11.48 9.95 12.43
CA LEU A 42 -11.32 10.52 11.09
C LEU A 42 -11.19 9.49 9.98
N TYR A 43 -11.20 8.20 10.28
CA TYR A 43 -10.96 7.14 9.31
C TYR A 43 -11.89 7.24 8.10
N THR A 44 -13.21 7.35 8.33
CA THR A 44 -14.21 7.45 7.25
C THR A 44 -13.96 8.66 6.34
N HIS A 45 -13.53 9.78 6.91
CA HIS A 45 -13.23 10.99 6.15
C HIS A 45 -11.97 10.85 5.32
N HIS A 46 -10.91 10.27 5.89
CA HIS A 46 -9.69 10.00 5.13
C HIS A 46 -9.93 8.98 4.01
N LYS A 47 -10.67 7.89 4.27
CA LYS A 47 -11.03 6.90 3.25
C LYS A 47 -11.82 7.54 2.09
N ALA A 48 -12.82 8.37 2.39
CA ALA A 48 -13.61 9.08 1.38
C ALA A 48 -12.73 10.03 0.55
N TYR A 49 -11.88 10.84 1.18
CA TYR A 49 -10.96 11.74 0.47
C TYR A 49 -10.00 10.97 -0.46
N VAL A 50 -9.47 9.83 0.01
CA VAL A 50 -8.58 9.01 -0.80
C VAL A 50 -9.29 8.44 -2.02
N ARG A 51 -10.52 7.93 -1.84
CA ARG A 51 -11.35 7.42 -2.94
C ARG A 51 -11.68 8.51 -3.97
N ASP A 52 -12.14 9.67 -3.49
CA ASP A 52 -12.77 10.68 -4.34
C ASP A 52 -11.75 11.63 -4.98
N VAL A 53 -10.58 11.82 -4.36
CA VAL A 53 -9.56 12.76 -4.80
C VAL A 53 -8.24 12.05 -5.10
N THR A 54 -7.64 11.39 -4.09
CA THR A 54 -6.24 10.97 -4.19
C THR A 54 -6.03 9.87 -5.25
N LEU A 55 -6.89 8.85 -5.29
CA LEU A 55 -6.78 7.77 -6.26
C LEU A 55 -7.18 8.19 -7.68
N HIS A 56 -8.01 9.22 -7.81
CA HIS A 56 -8.31 9.80 -9.12
C HIS A 56 -7.07 10.47 -9.73
N GLU A 57 -6.27 11.16 -8.91
CA GLU A 57 -5.04 11.82 -9.34
C GLU A 57 -3.84 10.85 -9.43
N LYS A 58 -3.73 9.91 -8.49
CA LYS A 58 -2.60 8.99 -8.33
C LYS A 58 -3.08 7.56 -8.00
N PRO A 59 -3.57 6.80 -9.00
CA PRO A 59 -4.13 5.47 -8.78
C PRO A 59 -3.13 4.47 -8.16
N ASP A 60 -1.85 4.64 -8.48
CA ASP A 60 -0.77 3.74 -8.05
C ASP A 60 -0.02 4.26 -6.81
N ILE A 61 -0.59 5.19 -6.04
CA ILE A 61 0.05 5.71 -4.83
C ILE A 61 0.37 4.57 -3.84
N SER A 62 1.57 4.61 -3.27
CA SER A 62 2.01 3.65 -2.26
C SER A 62 1.44 4.02 -0.88
N PRO A 63 1.25 3.07 0.05
CA PRO A 63 0.80 3.39 1.41
C PRO A 63 1.70 4.40 2.13
N HIS A 64 3.00 4.32 1.90
CA HIS A 64 3.98 5.23 2.51
C HIS A 64 3.83 6.66 2.00
N ASP A 65 3.69 6.84 0.69
CA ASP A 65 3.51 8.17 0.10
C ASP A 65 2.15 8.77 0.48
N LEU A 66 1.12 7.93 0.57
CA LEU A 66 -0.19 8.33 1.04
C LEU A 66 -0.12 8.84 2.49
N ALA A 67 0.53 8.07 3.38
CA ALA A 67 0.71 8.44 4.78
C ALA A 67 1.38 9.82 4.94
N MET A 68 2.43 10.07 4.16
CA MET A 68 3.12 11.36 4.15
C MET A 68 2.26 12.49 3.60
N SER A 69 1.49 12.24 2.54
CA SER A 69 0.69 13.27 1.88
C SER A 69 -0.49 13.76 2.73
N LEU A 70 -1.12 12.86 3.50
CA LEU A 70 -2.27 13.16 4.34
C LEU A 70 -1.92 13.35 5.81
N ASN A 71 -0.66 13.19 6.17
CA ASN A 71 -0.18 13.22 7.55
C ASN A 71 -0.95 12.24 8.46
N ILE A 72 -1.14 11.01 7.96
CA ILE A 72 -1.80 9.90 8.65
C ILE A 72 -0.81 8.78 8.98
N SER A 73 -1.20 7.83 9.82
CA SER A 73 -0.34 6.69 10.12
C SER A 73 -0.16 5.77 8.90
N LEU A 74 1.00 5.10 8.80
CA LEU A 74 1.23 4.09 7.75
C LEU A 74 0.17 2.98 7.77
N GLY A 75 -0.21 2.54 8.98
CA GLY A 75 -1.25 1.54 9.16
C GLY A 75 -2.61 1.96 8.59
N GLU A 76 -3.01 3.21 8.86
CA GLU A 76 -4.24 3.79 8.30
C GLU A 76 -4.20 3.84 6.78
N ALA A 77 -3.08 4.31 6.21
CA ALA A 77 -2.88 4.34 4.76
C ALA A 77 -2.93 2.94 4.12
N MET A 78 -2.36 1.93 4.78
CA MET A 78 -2.40 0.53 4.32
C MET A 78 -3.84 0.00 4.28
N VAL A 79 -4.60 0.19 5.35
CA VAL A 79 -6.00 -0.27 5.45
C VAL A 79 -6.87 0.43 4.40
N ILE A 80 -6.76 1.76 4.27
CA ILE A 80 -7.52 2.53 3.26
C ILE A 80 -7.25 1.98 1.86
N LEU A 81 -5.98 1.83 1.45
CA LEU A 81 -5.65 1.38 0.11
C LEU A 81 -6.04 -0.08 -0.12
N ASN A 82 -5.91 -0.94 0.89
CA ASN A 82 -6.34 -2.33 0.78
C ASN A 82 -7.85 -2.44 0.55
N GLU A 83 -8.66 -1.69 1.30
CA GLU A 83 -10.11 -1.70 1.15
C GLU A 83 -10.57 -1.10 -0.18
N LEU A 84 -9.94 -0.02 -0.63
CA LEU A 84 -10.32 0.65 -1.88
C LEU A 84 -9.85 -0.11 -3.13
N LYS A 85 -8.73 -0.84 -3.07
CA LYS A 85 -8.22 -1.65 -4.19
C LYS A 85 -8.77 -3.07 -4.20
N GLY A 86 -9.12 -3.60 -3.02
CA GLY A 86 -9.65 -4.95 -2.83
C GLY A 86 -11.13 -5.11 -3.13
N GLY A 87 -11.85 -4.02 -3.40
CA GLY A 87 -13.28 -4.03 -3.72
C GLY A 87 -14.11 -4.70 -2.62
N GLU A 88 -14.48 -3.92 -1.60
CA GLU A 88 -15.44 -4.25 -0.52
C GLU A 88 -16.05 -5.66 -0.63
N SER A 89 -15.40 -6.64 -0.02
CA SER A 89 -16.05 -7.91 0.32
C SER A 89 -16.82 -7.66 1.62
N GLU A 90 -17.95 -6.97 1.50
CA GLU A 90 -19.02 -7.01 2.51
C GLU A 90 -19.84 -8.30 2.35
#